data_AF-A0A9X4IFS1-F1
#
_entry.id   AF-A0A9X4IFS1-F1
#
_cell.length_a   1.000
_cell.length_b   1.000
_cell.length_c   1.000
_cell.angle_alpha   90.00
_cell.angle_beta   90.00
_cell.angle_gamma   90.00
#
_symmetry.space_group_name_H-M   'P 1'
#
loop_
_entity.id
_entity.type
_entity.pdbx_description
1 polymer ?
#
loop_
_entity_poly.entity_id
_entity_poly.type
_entity_poly.pdbx_seq_one_letter_code
_entity_poly.pdbx_strand_id
1 'polypeptide(L)'
;MSMVPRERKTKGVVFGRSLNHRPEPVAGESLSAPLRLADVDYIAVPQKSWRDQFRLFLQSSGLSTIPMMTRLRWQAHDVTEWLQASLLGKGARAKRAAVIHPVQLLPAMEFLMGLPLELDVERRMIQTLVGRALIDYRKRIGQEREKPFLFAREASHYFYEGFKDQQLIAKISSPSEQFFIVQRIYNNYYFFRLYYIASIISREPAEGANKLFSKFMRASFFLSTVQDDGTLAVKPSYRSLPPKDHVVFLAKRDNALQARLREDQGLRTELQSVLRYFRPLRG
;
A
#
# COMPACT_ATOMS: atom_id res chain seq x y z
N MET A 1 47.78 35.41 10.82
CA MET A 1 47.17 34.06 10.73
C MET A 1 45.67 34.21 11.02
N SER A 2 44.85 34.37 9.98
CA SER A 2 43.40 34.45 10.14
C SER A 2 42.80 33.04 10.18
N MET A 3 42.04 32.75 11.23
CA MET A 3 41.27 31.51 11.30
C MET A 3 40.10 31.60 10.33
N VAL A 4 40.10 30.73 9.33
CA VAL A 4 38.93 30.49 8.46
C VAL A 4 37.81 29.92 9.33
N PRO A 5 36.62 30.55 9.41
CA PRO A 5 35.50 29.96 10.11
C PRO A 5 35.04 28.73 9.33
N ARG A 6 35.10 27.55 9.96
CA ARG A 6 34.43 26.35 9.45
C ARG A 6 32.93 26.63 9.36
N GLU A 7 32.40 26.71 8.15
CA GLU A 7 30.96 26.67 7.90
C GLU A 7 30.37 25.44 8.60
N ARG A 8 29.58 25.69 9.65
CA ARG A 8 28.69 24.67 10.22
C ARG A 8 27.67 24.34 9.14
N LYS A 9 27.67 23.10 8.64
CA LYS A 9 26.55 22.53 7.88
C LYS A 9 25.30 22.57 8.75
N THR A 10 24.55 23.67 8.68
CA THR A 10 23.18 23.72 9.20
C THR A 10 22.36 22.74 8.39
N LYS A 11 21.91 21.66 9.04
CA LYS A 11 20.86 20.80 8.51
C LYS A 11 19.61 21.68 8.38
N GLY A 12 19.42 22.25 7.19
CA GLY A 12 18.31 23.15 6.92
C GLY A 12 17.00 22.37 6.95
N VAL A 13 16.10 22.77 7.85
CA VAL A 13 14.69 22.40 7.81
C VAL A 13 14.01 23.45 6.93
N VAL A 14 13.22 23.03 5.94
CA VAL A 14 12.39 23.99 5.18
C VAL A 14 11.15 24.28 6.02
N PHE A 15 11.21 25.37 6.79
CA PHE A 15 10.07 25.82 7.58
C PHE A 15 8.83 26.01 6.69
N GLY A 16 7.69 25.45 7.11
CA GLY A 16 6.41 25.59 6.42
C GLY A 16 6.14 24.59 5.28
N ARG A 17 7.02 23.60 5.03
CA ARG A 17 6.74 22.50 4.10
C ARG A 17 6.68 21.16 4.83
N SER A 18 5.66 20.37 4.50
CA SER A 18 5.52 18.99 4.97
C SER A 18 5.35 18.06 3.76
N LEU A 19 5.86 16.83 3.89
CA LEU A 19 5.70 15.83 2.86
C LEU A 19 4.23 15.49 2.66
N ASN A 20 3.83 15.41 1.39
CA ASN A 20 2.55 14.81 1.04
C ASN A 20 2.69 13.28 1.08
N HIS A 21 2.13 12.66 2.11
CA HIS A 21 2.14 11.21 2.30
C HIS A 21 1.11 10.45 1.46
N ARG A 22 0.19 11.16 0.79
CA ARG A 22 -0.87 10.61 -0.05
C ARG A 22 -0.82 11.26 -1.43
N PRO A 23 0.15 10.87 -2.27
CA PRO A 23 0.25 11.42 -3.61
C PRO A 23 -1.02 11.11 -4.40
N GLU A 24 -1.48 12.10 -5.15
CA GLU A 24 -2.57 11.92 -6.11
C GLU A 24 -2.13 11.02 -7.26
N PRO A 25 -3.04 10.27 -7.91
CA PRO A 25 -2.72 9.50 -9.10
C PRO A 25 -1.95 10.32 -10.13
N VAL A 26 -0.96 9.71 -10.79
CA VAL A 26 -0.23 10.40 -11.85
C VAL A 26 -1.18 10.69 -13.02
N ALA A 27 -1.00 11.84 -13.66
CA ALA A 27 -1.79 12.22 -14.82
C ALA A 27 -1.71 11.14 -15.91
N GLY A 28 -2.86 10.73 -16.44
CA GLY A 28 -2.95 9.67 -17.47
C GLY A 28 -2.95 8.23 -16.92
N GLU A 29 -2.90 8.03 -15.61
CA GLU A 29 -3.10 6.71 -14.99
C GLU A 29 -4.52 6.51 -14.46
N SER A 30 -5.31 7.58 -14.36
CA SER A 30 -6.72 7.48 -13.96
C SER A 30 -7.59 7.18 -15.17
N LEU A 31 -8.57 6.29 -14.99
CA LEU A 31 -9.56 6.01 -16.02
C LEU A 31 -10.43 7.23 -16.30
N SER A 32 -10.84 7.37 -17.56
CA SER A 32 -11.82 8.38 -17.99
C SER A 32 -13.21 8.18 -17.37
N ALA A 33 -13.58 6.93 -17.10
CA ALA A 33 -14.85 6.55 -16.47
C ALA A 33 -14.62 5.64 -15.24
N PRO A 34 -15.50 5.72 -14.21
CA PRO A 34 -15.40 4.87 -13.03
C PRO A 34 -15.47 3.37 -13.35
N LEU A 35 -14.70 2.59 -12.60
CA LEU A 35 -14.78 1.12 -12.60
C LEU A 35 -16.18 0.67 -12.21
N ARG A 36 -16.76 -0.16 -13.06
CA ARG A 36 -18.04 -0.82 -12.83
C ARG A 36 -17.92 -2.28 -13.21
N LEU A 37 -18.04 -3.17 -12.23
CA LEU A 37 -17.99 -4.61 -12.45
C LEU A 37 -19.36 -5.10 -12.90
N ALA A 38 -19.43 -5.69 -14.10
CA ALA A 38 -20.65 -6.26 -14.65
C ALA A 38 -20.86 -7.73 -14.23
N ASP A 39 -19.77 -8.50 -14.10
CA ASP A 39 -19.79 -9.95 -13.90
C ASP A 39 -19.62 -10.37 -12.43
N VAL A 40 -20.09 -9.55 -11.49
CA VAL A 40 -19.98 -9.85 -10.06
C VAL A 40 -21.32 -9.65 -9.38
N ASP A 41 -21.85 -10.75 -8.84
CA ASP A 41 -23.09 -10.73 -8.07
C ASP A 41 -22.93 -9.97 -6.75
N TYR A 42 -24.07 -9.42 -6.29
CA TYR A 42 -24.12 -8.80 -4.98
C TYR A 42 -24.00 -9.88 -3.89
N ILE A 43 -22.97 -9.73 -3.05
CA ILE A 43 -22.71 -10.53 -1.86
C ILE A 43 -23.56 -9.97 -0.72
N ALA A 44 -24.56 -10.74 -0.30
CA ALA A 44 -25.34 -10.44 0.89
C ALA A 44 -24.45 -10.61 2.13
N VAL A 45 -24.17 -9.50 2.84
CA VAL A 45 -23.52 -9.52 4.14
C VAL A 45 -24.55 -9.44 5.26
N PRO A 46 -24.33 -10.12 6.41
CA PRO A 46 -25.20 -10.01 7.57
C PRO A 46 -25.37 -8.54 8.00
N GLN A 47 -26.62 -8.14 8.25
CA GLN A 47 -26.93 -6.80 8.74
C GLN A 47 -26.68 -6.70 10.25
N LYS A 48 -26.17 -5.54 10.70
CA LYS A 48 -25.96 -5.26 12.13
C LYS A 48 -27.30 -5.25 12.85
N SER A 49 -27.48 -6.13 13.84
CA SER A 49 -28.66 -6.07 14.70
C SER A 49 -28.66 -4.79 15.53
N TRP A 50 -29.83 -4.35 16.02
CA TRP A 50 -29.89 -3.18 16.92
C TRP A 50 -28.98 -3.34 18.16
N ARG A 51 -28.85 -4.58 18.66
CA ARG A 51 -27.92 -4.91 19.76
C ARG A 51 -26.46 -4.70 19.37
N ASP A 52 -26.07 -5.07 18.16
CA ASP A 52 -24.71 -4.86 17.66
C ASP A 52 -24.42 -3.37 17.45
N GLN A 53 -25.39 -2.62 16.92
CA GLN A 53 -25.29 -1.18 16.75
C GLN A 53 -25.11 -0.48 18.09
N PHE A 54 -25.90 -0.85 19.11
CA PHE A 54 -25.79 -0.30 20.46
C PHE A 54 -24.44 -0.65 21.11
N ARG A 55 -23.96 -1.90 20.98
CA ARG A 55 -22.65 -2.30 21.49
C ARG A 55 -21.51 -1.51 20.82
N LEU A 56 -21.54 -1.38 19.50
CA LEU A 56 -20.55 -0.62 18.74
C LEU A 56 -20.56 0.86 19.14
N PHE A 57 -21.75 1.42 19.37
CA PHE A 57 -21.91 2.78 19.89
C PHE A 57 -21.29 2.92 21.29
N LEU A 58 -21.66 2.07 22.25
CA LEU A 58 -21.07 2.08 23.59
C LEU A 58 -19.54 1.92 23.56
N GLN A 59 -19.02 1.07 22.68
CA GLN A 59 -17.58 0.92 22.49
C GLN A 59 -16.95 2.22 21.99
N SER A 60 -17.55 2.87 21.00
CA SER A 60 -17.03 4.13 20.46
C SER A 60 -17.00 5.25 21.51
N SER A 61 -17.90 5.19 22.50
CA SER A 61 -17.96 6.09 23.65
C SER A 61 -17.07 5.66 24.83
N GLY A 62 -16.32 4.56 24.72
CA GLY A 62 -15.48 4.02 25.80
C GLY A 62 -16.23 3.34 26.94
N LEU A 63 -17.53 3.08 26.77
CA LEU A 63 -18.43 2.50 27.78
C LEU A 63 -18.53 0.98 27.71
N SER A 64 -17.93 0.34 26.70
CA SER A 64 -17.94 -1.11 26.51
C SER A 64 -16.71 -1.58 25.74
N THR A 65 -16.32 -2.84 25.95
CA THR A 65 -15.29 -3.53 25.17
C THR A 65 -15.93 -4.60 24.31
N ILE A 66 -15.69 -4.56 23.01
CA ILE A 66 -16.12 -5.61 22.08
C ILE A 66 -14.91 -6.49 21.74
N PRO A 67 -15.07 -7.83 21.67
CA PRO A 67 -14.02 -8.71 21.18
C PRO A 67 -13.46 -8.24 19.84
N MET A 68 -12.14 -8.24 19.73
CA MET A 68 -11.42 -7.76 18.54
C MET A 68 -11.95 -8.37 17.25
N MET A 69 -12.17 -9.69 17.27
CA MET A 69 -12.63 -10.44 16.11
C MET A 69 -14.01 -9.98 15.62
N THR A 70 -14.93 -9.69 16.55
CA THR A 70 -16.26 -9.17 16.22
C THR A 70 -16.16 -7.77 15.59
N ARG A 71 -15.28 -6.91 16.10
CA ARG A 71 -15.01 -5.59 15.52
C ARG A 71 -14.46 -5.72 14.09
N LEU A 72 -13.46 -6.56 13.90
CA LEU A 72 -12.84 -6.79 12.59
C LEU A 72 -13.83 -7.37 11.58
N ARG A 73 -14.70 -8.30 11.99
CA ARG A 73 -15.78 -8.82 11.15
C ARG A 73 -16.72 -7.72 10.68
N TRP A 74 -17.18 -6.86 11.58
CA TRP A 74 -18.04 -5.74 11.21
C TRP A 74 -17.35 -4.72 10.29
N GLN A 75 -16.07 -4.44 10.54
CA GLN A 75 -15.27 -3.62 9.63
C GLN A 75 -15.13 -4.27 8.25
N ALA A 76 -14.97 -5.59 8.18
CA ALA A 76 -14.89 -6.31 6.91
C ALA A 76 -16.22 -6.27 6.13
N HIS A 77 -17.36 -6.35 6.83
CA HIS A 77 -18.67 -6.14 6.22
C HIS A 77 -18.80 -4.71 5.68
N ASP A 78 -18.41 -3.70 6.47
CA ASP A 78 -18.46 -2.30 6.04
C ASP A 78 -17.57 -2.03 4.80
N VAL A 79 -16.37 -2.62 4.76
CA VAL A 79 -15.48 -2.56 3.59
C VAL A 79 -16.10 -3.27 2.39
N THR A 80 -16.75 -4.42 2.60
CA THR A 80 -17.42 -5.16 1.53
C THR A 80 -18.60 -4.37 0.96
N GLU A 81 -19.46 -3.79 1.80
CA GLU A 81 -20.56 -2.92 1.36
C GLU A 81 -20.04 -1.69 0.61
N TRP A 82 -18.96 -1.06 1.09
CA TRP A 82 -18.33 0.06 0.39
C TRP A 82 -17.80 -0.36 -0.98
N LEU A 83 -17.10 -1.49 -1.10
CA LEU A 83 -16.61 -2.02 -2.37
C LEU A 83 -17.77 -2.31 -3.33
N GLN A 84 -18.84 -2.95 -2.85
CA GLN A 84 -20.01 -3.25 -3.66
C GLN A 84 -20.71 -1.99 -4.15
N ALA A 85 -20.89 -0.98 -3.29
CA ALA A 85 -21.49 0.29 -3.70
C ALA A 85 -20.61 1.01 -4.75
N SER A 86 -19.30 1.01 -4.54
CA SER A 86 -18.33 1.67 -5.40
C SER A 86 -18.18 0.99 -6.75
N LEU A 87 -18.17 -0.35 -6.79
CA LEU A 87 -17.86 -1.14 -7.98
C LEU A 87 -19.09 -1.66 -8.72
N LEU A 88 -20.22 -1.91 -8.04
CA LEU A 88 -21.45 -2.41 -8.66
C LEU A 88 -22.47 -1.31 -8.94
N GLY A 89 -22.25 -0.10 -8.40
CA GLY A 89 -23.17 1.02 -8.58
C GLY A 89 -24.50 0.86 -7.84
N LYS A 90 -24.62 -0.11 -6.94
CA LYS A 90 -25.83 -0.41 -6.17
C LYS A 90 -25.78 0.25 -4.79
N GLY A 91 -26.89 0.84 -4.35
CA GLY A 91 -27.07 1.42 -3.01
C GLY A 91 -26.80 2.92 -2.89
N ALA A 92 -27.27 3.53 -1.80
CA ALA A 92 -27.26 4.98 -1.60
C ALA A 92 -25.85 5.62 -1.55
N ARG A 93 -24.82 4.83 -1.22
CA ARG A 93 -23.42 5.29 -1.16
C ARG A 93 -22.70 5.24 -2.51
N ALA A 94 -23.30 4.64 -3.55
CA ALA A 94 -22.68 4.38 -4.85
C ALA A 94 -22.26 5.65 -5.62
N LYS A 95 -22.90 6.79 -5.37
CA LYS A 95 -22.56 8.08 -6.01
C LYS A 95 -21.32 8.75 -5.42
N ARG A 96 -20.91 8.40 -4.20
CA ARG A 96 -19.83 9.08 -3.46
C ARG A 96 -18.46 8.41 -3.58
N ALA A 97 -18.39 7.22 -4.17
CA ALA A 97 -17.17 6.41 -4.18
C ALA A 97 -16.88 5.87 -5.58
N ALA A 98 -16.68 6.76 -6.55
CA ALA A 98 -16.23 6.39 -7.88
C ALA A 98 -14.75 6.00 -7.85
N VAL A 99 -14.45 4.74 -8.19
CA VAL A 99 -13.07 4.26 -8.30
C VAL A 99 -12.59 4.41 -9.74
N ILE A 100 -11.60 5.26 -9.97
CA ILE A 100 -10.95 5.51 -11.25
C ILE A 100 -9.46 5.10 -11.24
N HIS A 101 -8.88 4.87 -10.06
CA HIS A 101 -7.48 4.48 -9.90
C HIS A 101 -7.27 3.48 -8.73
N PRO A 102 -6.35 2.51 -8.83
CA PRO A 102 -6.05 1.53 -7.78
C PRO A 102 -5.69 2.12 -6.42
N VAL A 103 -5.17 3.35 -6.37
CA VAL A 103 -4.83 4.02 -5.10
C VAL A 103 -6.06 4.16 -4.18
N GLN A 104 -7.25 4.33 -4.76
CA GLN A 104 -8.50 4.45 -4.00
C GLN A 104 -8.91 3.11 -3.37
N LEU A 105 -8.39 1.99 -3.89
CA LEU A 105 -8.59 0.65 -3.33
C LEU A 105 -7.52 0.29 -2.29
N LEU A 106 -6.46 1.09 -2.14
CA LEU A 106 -5.35 0.79 -1.23
C LEU A 106 -5.79 0.53 0.22
N PRO A 107 -6.72 1.30 0.82
CA PRO A 107 -7.20 1.00 2.17
C PRO A 107 -7.85 -0.38 2.28
N ALA A 108 -8.61 -0.80 1.27
CA ALA A 108 -9.23 -2.14 1.24
C ALA A 108 -8.18 -3.24 1.01
N MET A 109 -7.16 -2.97 0.19
CA MET A 109 -6.02 -3.89 -0.02
C MET A 109 -5.21 -4.07 1.27
N GLU A 110 -4.90 -2.99 1.98
CA GLU A 110 -4.17 -3.05 3.26
C GLU A 110 -5.00 -3.77 4.33
N PHE A 111 -6.29 -3.46 4.45
CA PHE A 111 -7.18 -4.17 5.35
C PHE A 111 -7.25 -5.67 5.04
N LEU A 112 -7.37 -6.05 3.77
CA LEU A 112 -7.34 -7.43 3.31
C LEU A 112 -6.07 -8.18 3.75
N MET A 113 -4.91 -7.54 3.61
CA MET A 113 -3.62 -8.12 4.00
C MET A 113 -3.47 -8.30 5.52
N GLY A 114 -4.14 -7.47 6.31
CA GLY A 114 -4.14 -7.52 7.77
C GLY A 114 -5.24 -8.40 8.39
N LEU A 115 -6.21 -8.90 7.61
CA LEU A 115 -7.27 -9.76 8.13
C LEU A 115 -6.70 -11.06 8.71
N PRO A 116 -7.16 -11.52 9.88
CA PRO A 116 -6.72 -12.78 10.48
C PRO A 116 -7.36 -13.99 9.77
N LEU A 117 -6.89 -15.21 10.06
CA LEU A 117 -7.34 -16.43 9.35
C LEU A 117 -8.78 -16.82 9.69
N GLU A 118 -9.26 -16.43 10.86
CA GLU A 118 -10.61 -16.67 11.36
C GLU A 118 -11.69 -15.91 10.55
N LEU A 119 -11.27 -14.91 9.76
CA LEU A 119 -12.13 -14.14 8.85
C LEU A 119 -11.85 -14.48 7.38
N ASP A 120 -11.56 -15.76 7.07
CA ASP A 120 -11.25 -16.18 5.69
C ASP A 120 -12.41 -15.97 4.72
N VAL A 121 -13.66 -16.07 5.20
CA VAL A 121 -14.86 -15.82 4.39
C VAL A 121 -14.89 -14.36 3.93
N GLU A 122 -14.79 -13.43 4.87
CA GLU A 122 -14.79 -11.99 4.62
C GLU A 122 -13.56 -11.58 3.79
N ARG A 123 -12.40 -12.20 4.07
CA ARG A 123 -11.19 -12.02 3.27
C ARG A 123 -11.42 -12.42 1.81
N ARG A 124 -12.06 -13.56 1.53
CA ARG A 124 -12.34 -14.00 0.15
C ARG A 124 -13.32 -13.07 -0.56
N MET A 125 -14.32 -12.54 0.14
CA MET A 125 -15.27 -11.56 -0.41
C MET A 125 -14.53 -10.29 -0.88
N ILE A 126 -13.74 -9.70 0.01
CA ILE A 126 -12.93 -8.50 -0.29
C ILE A 126 -11.92 -8.79 -1.41
N GLN A 127 -11.20 -9.91 -1.34
CA GLN A 127 -10.23 -10.30 -2.35
C GLN A 127 -10.88 -10.46 -3.74
N THR A 128 -12.09 -11.00 -3.81
CA THR A 128 -12.81 -11.18 -5.08
C THR A 128 -13.17 -9.82 -5.70
N LEU A 129 -13.77 -8.92 -4.92
CA LEU A 129 -14.17 -7.60 -5.39
C LEU A 129 -12.95 -6.76 -5.83
N VAL A 130 -11.93 -6.70 -4.98
CA VAL A 130 -10.70 -5.94 -5.27
C VAL A 130 -9.94 -6.57 -6.44
N GLY A 131 -9.75 -7.89 -6.44
CA GLY A 131 -9.04 -8.59 -7.51
C GLY A 131 -9.69 -8.38 -8.87
N ARG A 132 -11.03 -8.47 -8.95
CA ARG A 132 -11.78 -8.19 -10.18
C ARG A 132 -11.66 -6.73 -10.60
N ALA A 133 -11.77 -5.78 -9.67
CA ALA A 133 -11.58 -4.36 -9.95
C ALA A 133 -10.19 -4.05 -10.52
N LEU A 134 -9.13 -4.64 -9.96
CA LEU A 134 -7.76 -4.46 -10.45
C LEU A 134 -7.56 -5.07 -11.86
N ILE A 135 -8.15 -6.24 -12.12
CA ILE A 135 -8.10 -6.88 -13.45
C ILE A 135 -8.84 -6.02 -14.49
N ASP A 136 -10.03 -5.50 -14.14
CA ASP A 136 -10.80 -4.64 -15.04
C ASP A 136 -10.10 -3.30 -15.29
N TYR A 137 -9.57 -2.67 -14.23
CA TYR A 137 -8.73 -1.46 -14.36
C TYR A 137 -7.59 -1.68 -15.33
N ARG A 138 -6.82 -2.76 -15.16
CA ARG A 138 -5.70 -3.09 -16.05
C ARG A 138 -6.13 -3.21 -17.51
N LYS A 139 -7.27 -3.83 -17.78
CA LYS A 139 -7.81 -3.97 -19.14
C LYS A 139 -8.17 -2.61 -19.72
N ARG A 140 -8.93 -1.80 -18.98
CA ARG A 140 -9.40 -0.49 -19.45
C ARG A 140 -8.26 0.50 -19.64
N ILE A 141 -7.37 0.63 -18.67
CA ILE A 141 -6.22 1.54 -18.78
C ILE A 141 -5.26 1.10 -19.89
N GLY A 142 -5.12 -0.22 -20.12
CA GLY A 142 -4.36 -0.74 -21.24
C GLY A 142 -4.97 -0.40 -22.60
N GLN A 143 -6.30 -0.30 -22.69
CA GLN A 143 -7.00 0.18 -23.89
C GLN A 143 -6.82 1.69 -24.10
N GLU A 144 -6.84 2.48 -23.02
CA GLU A 144 -6.63 3.94 -23.09
C GLU A 144 -5.16 4.33 -23.41
N ARG A 145 -4.17 3.52 -23.01
CA ARG A 145 -2.72 3.83 -23.14
C ARG A 145 -2.02 3.22 -24.36
N GLU A 146 -2.74 2.56 -25.28
CA GLU A 146 -2.21 1.83 -26.46
C GLU A 146 -1.15 0.75 -26.15
N LYS A 147 -0.83 0.50 -24.88
CA LYS A 147 0.17 -0.47 -24.41
C LYS A 147 -0.42 -1.34 -23.30
N PRO A 148 -0.09 -2.64 -23.28
CA PRO A 148 -0.50 -3.50 -22.18
C PRO A 148 0.01 -2.96 -20.84
N PHE A 149 -0.92 -2.72 -19.93
CA PHE A 149 -0.61 -2.35 -18.55
C PHE A 149 -0.38 -3.62 -17.72
N LEU A 150 0.70 -3.67 -16.96
CA LEU A 150 0.97 -4.74 -16.00
C LEU A 150 1.45 -4.10 -14.70
N PHE A 151 0.80 -4.44 -13.58
CA PHE A 151 1.14 -3.87 -12.29
C PHE A 151 2.60 -4.17 -11.90
N ALA A 152 3.09 -5.38 -12.18
CA ALA A 152 4.47 -5.76 -11.91
C ALA A 152 5.50 -4.90 -12.67
N ARG A 153 5.18 -4.55 -13.92
CA ARG A 153 6.03 -3.70 -14.78
C ARG A 153 6.04 -2.26 -14.29
N GLU A 154 4.87 -1.70 -14.01
CA GLU A 154 4.76 -0.35 -13.45
C GLU A 154 5.45 -0.26 -12.09
N ALA A 155 5.25 -1.26 -11.21
CA ALA A 155 5.96 -1.35 -9.95
C ALA A 155 7.49 -1.30 -10.15
N SER A 156 8.02 -2.08 -11.10
CA SER A 156 9.46 -2.03 -11.42
C SER A 156 9.90 -0.65 -11.90
N HIS A 157 9.13 0.00 -12.78
CA HIS A 157 9.43 1.33 -13.29
C HIS A 157 9.51 2.36 -12.15
N TYR A 158 8.47 2.46 -11.33
CA TYR A 158 8.43 3.36 -10.18
C TYR A 158 9.55 3.10 -9.17
N PHE A 159 9.90 1.82 -8.94
CA PHE A 159 11.04 1.51 -8.09
C PHE A 159 12.34 2.08 -8.66
N TYR A 160 12.61 1.91 -9.96
CA TYR A 160 13.85 2.38 -10.57
C TYR A 160 13.94 3.90 -10.63
N GLU A 161 12.84 4.61 -10.89
CA GLU A 161 12.81 6.08 -10.84
C GLU A 161 13.12 6.58 -9.42
N GLY A 162 12.46 6.03 -8.40
CA GLY A 162 12.77 6.36 -7.00
C GLY A 162 14.20 5.98 -6.60
N PHE A 163 14.71 4.87 -7.11
CA PHE A 163 16.06 4.41 -6.81
C PHE A 163 17.14 5.30 -7.43
N LYS A 164 16.94 5.76 -8.66
CA LYS A 164 17.82 6.71 -9.36
C LYS A 164 17.97 7.99 -8.54
N ASP A 165 16.84 8.55 -8.10
CA ASP A 165 16.84 9.75 -7.25
C ASP A 165 17.49 9.50 -5.88
N GLN A 166 17.25 8.34 -5.29
CA GLN A 166 17.90 7.95 -4.03
C GLN A 166 19.43 7.90 -4.16
N GLN A 167 19.99 7.53 -5.32
CA GLN A 167 21.46 7.57 -5.52
C GLN A 167 22.02 9.00 -5.60
N LEU A 168 21.19 9.96 -5.98
CA LEU A 168 21.60 11.36 -6.14
C LEU A 168 21.51 12.14 -4.84
N ILE A 169 20.63 11.75 -3.90
CA ILE A 169 20.33 12.53 -2.70
C ILE A 169 21.55 12.88 -1.84
N ALA A 170 22.54 11.99 -1.75
CA ALA A 170 23.75 12.21 -0.96
C ALA A 170 24.66 13.31 -1.53
N LYS A 171 24.45 13.70 -2.81
CA LYS A 171 25.24 14.72 -3.52
C LYS A 171 24.62 16.12 -3.43
N ILE A 172 23.46 16.25 -2.79
CA ILE A 172 22.66 17.47 -2.79
C ILE A 172 22.92 18.23 -1.50
N SER A 173 23.33 19.49 -1.63
CA SER A 173 23.65 20.37 -0.51
C SER A 173 22.52 21.35 -0.18
N SER A 174 21.60 21.61 -1.12
CA SER A 174 20.49 22.54 -0.96
C SER A 174 19.30 21.87 -0.24
N PRO A 175 18.86 22.39 0.92
CA PRO A 175 17.72 21.82 1.66
C PRO A 175 16.40 21.82 0.88
N SER A 176 16.15 22.88 0.10
CA SER A 176 14.93 22.99 -0.72
C SER A 176 14.91 21.96 -1.85
N GLU A 177 16.05 21.74 -2.50
CA GLU A 177 16.21 20.72 -3.54
C GLU A 177 16.09 19.31 -2.95
N GLN A 178 16.71 19.09 -1.79
CA GLN A 178 16.60 17.85 -1.05
C GLN A 178 15.13 17.52 -0.72
N PHE A 179 14.35 18.50 -0.24
CA PHE A 179 12.92 18.30 0.06
C PHE A 179 12.15 17.79 -1.17
N PHE A 180 12.29 18.44 -2.33
CA PHE A 180 11.56 18.05 -3.54
C PHE A 180 11.97 16.67 -4.04
N ILE A 181 13.25 16.32 -3.93
CA ILE A 181 13.75 15.01 -4.33
C ILE A 181 13.27 13.94 -3.37
N VAL A 182 13.25 14.20 -2.06
CA VAL A 182 12.65 13.27 -1.09
C VAL A 182 11.17 13.07 -1.35
N GLN A 183 10.41 14.13 -1.66
CA GLN A 183 9.01 14.00 -2.08
C GLN A 183 8.86 13.14 -3.34
N ARG A 184 9.73 13.32 -4.34
CA ARG A 184 9.71 12.51 -5.57
C ARG A 184 10.03 11.05 -5.31
N ILE A 185 11.06 10.76 -4.51
CA ILE A 185 11.40 9.39 -4.08
C ILE A 185 10.23 8.78 -3.31
N TYR A 186 9.62 9.54 -2.39
CA TYR A 186 8.47 9.08 -1.62
C TYR A 186 7.31 8.69 -2.54
N ASN A 187 6.95 9.55 -3.49
CA ASN A 187 5.88 9.28 -4.46
C ASN A 187 6.17 8.03 -5.28
N ASN A 188 7.38 7.91 -5.82
CA ASN A 188 7.80 6.76 -6.60
C ASN A 188 7.74 5.45 -5.79
N TYR A 189 8.24 5.45 -4.56
CA TYR A 189 8.16 4.28 -3.69
C TYR A 189 6.74 3.98 -3.19
N TYR A 190 5.89 5.00 -3.06
CA TYR A 190 4.47 4.83 -2.76
C TYR A 190 3.75 4.10 -3.90
N PHE A 191 3.91 4.56 -5.16
CA PHE A 191 3.30 3.91 -6.33
C PHE A 191 3.91 2.54 -6.61
N PHE A 192 5.21 2.37 -6.39
CA PHE A 192 5.83 1.06 -6.42
C PHE A 192 5.15 0.08 -5.45
N ARG A 193 4.96 0.46 -4.17
CA ARG A 193 4.28 -0.38 -3.18
C ARG A 193 2.85 -0.67 -3.60
N LEU A 194 2.10 0.34 -4.04
CA LEU A 194 0.73 0.19 -4.53
C LEU A 194 0.64 -0.86 -5.65
N TYR A 195 1.45 -0.71 -6.69
CA TYR A 195 1.39 -1.61 -7.84
C TYR A 195 1.97 -2.99 -7.55
N TYR A 196 2.95 -3.10 -6.65
CA TYR A 196 3.40 -4.40 -6.17
C TYR A 196 2.28 -5.14 -5.41
N ILE A 197 1.56 -4.46 -4.52
CA ILE A 197 0.41 -5.06 -3.82
C ILE A 197 -0.68 -5.44 -4.83
N ALA A 198 -0.97 -4.56 -5.79
CA ALA A 198 -1.97 -4.81 -6.82
C ALA A 198 -1.62 -6.03 -7.70
N SER A 199 -0.34 -6.21 -8.07
CA SER A 199 0.10 -7.37 -8.87
C SER A 199 -0.11 -8.68 -8.13
N ILE A 200 0.16 -8.70 -6.82
CA ILE A 200 -0.05 -9.87 -5.96
C ILE A 200 -1.55 -10.18 -5.80
N ILE A 201 -2.39 -9.17 -5.53
CA ILE A 201 -3.83 -9.37 -5.32
C ILE A 201 -4.55 -9.79 -6.60
N SER A 202 -4.19 -9.18 -7.73
CA SER A 202 -4.72 -9.54 -9.06
C SER A 202 -4.13 -10.83 -9.65
N ARG A 203 -3.15 -11.45 -8.97
CA ARG A 203 -2.48 -12.69 -9.36
C ARG A 203 -1.85 -12.60 -10.74
N GLU A 204 -1.11 -11.52 -11.00
CA GLU A 204 -0.37 -11.41 -12.26
C GLU A 204 0.64 -12.55 -12.42
N PRO A 205 0.89 -13.00 -13.67
CA PRO A 205 1.97 -13.95 -13.92
C PRO A 205 3.28 -13.36 -13.42
N ALA A 206 4.15 -14.22 -12.90
CA ALA A 206 5.48 -13.79 -12.47
C ALA A 206 6.26 -13.30 -13.70
N GLU A 207 6.52 -12.01 -13.80
CA GLU A 207 7.52 -11.52 -14.76
C GLU A 207 8.89 -12.03 -14.29
N GLY A 208 9.53 -12.84 -15.14
CA GLY A 208 10.81 -13.47 -14.84
C GLY A 208 11.84 -12.47 -14.30
N ALA A 209 12.68 -12.95 -13.37
CA ALA A 209 13.79 -12.22 -12.75
C ALA A 209 13.48 -10.94 -11.95
N ASN A 210 12.25 -10.41 -11.97
CA ASN A 210 11.90 -9.21 -11.21
C ASN A 210 11.78 -9.53 -9.72
N LYS A 211 12.87 -9.28 -8.97
CA LYS A 211 12.99 -9.44 -7.50
C LYS A 211 12.16 -8.38 -6.73
N LEU A 212 10.86 -8.26 -7.05
CA LEU A 212 9.97 -7.21 -6.52
C LEU A 212 9.86 -7.26 -5.00
N PHE A 213 9.79 -8.44 -4.40
CA PHE A 213 9.78 -8.54 -2.94
C PHE A 213 11.03 -7.90 -2.29
N SER A 214 12.23 -8.20 -2.78
CA SER A 214 13.47 -7.58 -2.24
C SER A 214 13.47 -6.05 -2.43
N LYS A 215 12.96 -5.58 -3.57
CA LYS A 215 12.76 -4.14 -3.84
C LYS A 215 11.74 -3.53 -2.87
N PHE A 216 10.66 -4.25 -2.55
CA PHE A 216 9.62 -3.84 -1.60
C PHE A 216 10.20 -3.64 -0.21
N MET A 217 11.04 -4.56 0.25
CA MET A 217 11.75 -4.42 1.52
C MET A 217 12.64 -3.18 1.53
N ARG A 218 13.45 -3.00 0.48
CA ARG A 218 14.34 -1.83 0.34
C ARG A 218 13.58 -0.51 0.38
N ALA A 219 12.53 -0.39 -0.43
CA ALA A 219 11.69 0.81 -0.47
C ALA A 219 11.03 1.06 0.88
N SER A 220 10.48 0.02 1.53
CA SER A 220 9.85 0.15 2.84
C SER A 220 10.82 0.63 3.92
N PHE A 221 12.04 0.09 3.95
CA PHE A 221 13.08 0.56 4.87
C PHE A 221 13.50 1.99 4.58
N PHE A 222 13.70 2.36 3.31
CA PHE A 222 14.03 3.74 2.97
C PHE A 222 12.92 4.71 3.40
N LEU A 223 11.66 4.44 3.02
CA LEU A 223 10.52 5.26 3.42
C LEU A 223 10.41 5.41 4.94
N SER A 224 10.81 4.39 5.71
CA SER A 224 10.80 4.48 7.16
C SER A 224 11.84 5.43 7.76
N THR A 225 12.82 5.88 6.97
CA THR A 225 13.80 6.91 7.36
C THR A 225 13.36 8.33 6.99
N VAL A 226 12.35 8.47 6.13
CA VAL A 226 11.88 9.77 5.66
C VAL A 226 11.09 10.47 6.77
N GLN A 227 11.44 11.72 7.05
CA GLN A 227 10.75 12.58 8.02
C GLN A 227 9.82 13.57 7.31
N ASP A 228 8.80 14.05 8.02
CA ASP A 228 7.77 14.94 7.47
C ASP A 228 8.34 16.24 6.89
N ASP A 229 9.48 16.71 7.39
CA ASP A 229 10.19 17.90 6.91
C ASP A 229 11.05 17.66 5.66
N GLY A 230 10.98 16.45 5.08
CA GLY A 230 11.76 16.04 3.91
C GLY A 230 13.21 15.68 4.22
N THR A 231 13.60 15.55 5.49
CA THR A 231 14.93 15.06 5.87
C THR A 231 14.96 13.53 6.01
N LEU A 232 16.18 12.96 6.09
CA LEU A 232 16.40 11.53 6.29
C LEU A 232 16.99 11.26 7.67
N ALA A 233 16.32 10.40 8.43
CA ALA A 233 16.80 9.86 9.69
C ALA A 233 17.95 8.86 9.46
N VAL A 234 18.89 8.81 10.40
CA VAL A 234 20.00 7.84 10.39
C VAL A 234 19.51 6.41 10.61
N LYS A 235 18.39 6.24 11.33
CA LYS A 235 17.80 4.95 11.65
C LYS A 235 16.34 4.89 11.17
N PRO A 236 15.87 3.73 10.69
CA PRO A 236 14.48 3.55 10.28
C PRO A 236 13.53 3.64 11.48
N SER A 237 12.39 4.29 11.28
CA SER A 237 11.28 4.25 12.23
C SER A 237 10.50 2.96 12.07
N TYR A 238 10.61 2.06 13.04
CA TYR A 238 9.85 0.80 13.02
C TYR A 238 8.32 0.97 13.06
N ARG A 239 7.83 2.17 13.37
CA ARG A 239 6.39 2.49 13.35
C ARG A 239 5.88 2.83 11.95
N SER A 240 6.75 3.28 11.04
CA SER A 240 6.39 3.60 9.66
C SER A 240 6.64 2.44 8.69
N LEU A 241 7.27 1.35 9.16
CA LEU A 241 7.31 0.09 8.42
C LEU A 241 5.90 -0.50 8.28
N PRO A 242 5.60 -1.18 7.16
CA PRO A 242 4.34 -1.91 7.03
C PRO A 242 4.19 -2.96 8.14
N PRO A 243 2.97 -3.33 8.53
CA PRO A 243 2.77 -4.41 9.48
C PRO A 243 3.37 -5.74 9.00
N LYS A 244 3.84 -6.54 9.95
CA LYS A 244 4.42 -7.86 9.69
C LYS A 244 3.46 -8.76 8.91
N ASP A 245 2.18 -8.74 9.26
CA ASP A 245 1.18 -9.59 8.59
C ASP A 245 1.01 -9.22 7.12
N HIS A 246 1.17 -7.93 6.77
CA HIS A 246 1.16 -7.50 5.36
C HIS A 246 2.38 -8.06 4.63
N VAL A 247 3.57 -7.96 5.22
CA VAL A 247 4.80 -8.50 4.62
C VAL A 247 4.72 -10.01 4.45
N VAL A 248 4.20 -10.72 5.45
CA VAL A 248 3.98 -12.18 5.39
C VAL A 248 2.93 -12.53 4.33
N PHE A 249 1.85 -11.76 4.22
CA PHE A 249 0.82 -11.93 3.19
C PHE A 249 1.44 -11.85 1.78
N LEU A 250 2.25 -10.82 1.53
CA LEU A 250 2.94 -10.60 0.25
C LEU A 250 3.95 -11.72 -0.03
N ALA A 251 4.81 -12.04 0.95
CA ALA A 251 5.83 -13.06 0.81
C ALA A 251 5.23 -14.43 0.43
N LYS A 252 4.12 -14.81 1.06
CA LYS A 252 3.42 -16.09 0.79
C LYS A 252 2.77 -16.16 -0.59
N ARG A 253 2.44 -15.02 -1.20
CA ARG A 253 1.69 -14.94 -2.46
C ARG A 253 2.54 -14.50 -3.66
N ASP A 254 3.76 -14.05 -3.41
CA ASP A 254 4.73 -13.76 -4.47
C ASP A 254 5.32 -15.07 -5.01
N ASN A 255 4.80 -15.53 -6.15
CA ASN A 255 5.23 -16.78 -6.79
C ASN A 255 6.73 -16.79 -7.14
N ALA A 256 7.29 -15.64 -7.55
CA ALA A 256 8.71 -15.54 -7.89
C ALA A 256 9.59 -15.68 -6.64
N LEU A 257 9.17 -15.08 -5.52
CA LEU A 257 9.84 -15.28 -4.25
C LEU A 257 9.71 -16.73 -3.77
N GLN A 258 8.51 -17.32 -3.83
CA GLN A 258 8.27 -18.69 -3.38
C GLN A 258 9.11 -19.70 -4.17
N ALA A 259 9.25 -19.54 -5.48
CA ALA A 259 10.13 -20.38 -6.29
C ALA A 259 11.59 -20.30 -5.81
N ARG A 260 12.12 -19.08 -5.62
CA ARG A 260 13.49 -18.88 -5.13
C ARG A 260 13.71 -19.41 -3.72
N LEU A 261 12.74 -19.23 -2.83
CA LEU A 261 12.83 -19.76 -1.46
C LEU A 261 12.90 -21.29 -1.50
N ARG A 262 12.27 -21.99 -2.44
CA ARG A 262 12.37 -23.46 -2.52
C ARG A 262 13.80 -23.93 -2.77
N GLU A 263 14.57 -23.17 -3.54
CA GLU A 263 15.92 -23.51 -3.98
C GLU A 263 17.01 -22.96 -3.04
N ASP A 264 16.78 -21.82 -2.39
CA ASP A 264 17.80 -21.10 -1.62
C ASP A 264 17.50 -21.08 -0.10
N GLN A 265 18.19 -21.93 0.66
CA GLN A 265 18.07 -21.99 2.12
C GLN A 265 18.66 -20.75 2.82
N GLY A 266 19.68 -20.12 2.25
CA GLY A 266 20.27 -18.89 2.79
C GLY A 266 19.28 -17.72 2.74
N LEU A 267 18.59 -17.57 1.61
CA LEU A 267 17.52 -16.58 1.43
C LEU A 267 16.36 -16.76 2.42
N ARG A 268 16.02 -18.01 2.79
CA ARG A 268 15.00 -18.27 3.83
C ARG A 268 15.42 -17.71 5.18
N THR A 269 16.66 -17.99 5.59
CA THR A 269 17.19 -17.51 6.87
C THR A 269 17.30 -15.99 6.89
N GLU A 270 17.75 -15.39 5.79
CA GLU A 270 17.81 -13.93 5.64
C GLU A 270 16.41 -13.32 5.76
N LEU A 271 15.42 -13.87 5.06
CA LEU A 271 14.04 -13.40 5.12
C LEU A 271 13.48 -13.47 6.54
N GLN A 272 13.71 -14.58 7.25
CA GLN A 272 13.30 -14.73 8.65
C GLN A 272 13.97 -13.71 9.57
N SER A 273 15.24 -13.40 9.35
CA SER A 273 15.97 -12.37 10.09
C SER A 273 15.37 -10.98 9.84
N VAL A 274 15.12 -10.64 8.58
CA VAL A 274 14.56 -9.34 8.19
C VAL A 274 13.12 -9.16 8.72
N LEU A 275 12.32 -10.22 8.75
CA LEU A 275 10.94 -10.18 9.27
C LEU A 275 10.86 -9.81 10.76
N ARG A 276 11.97 -9.87 11.52
CA ARG A 276 12.01 -9.45 12.93
C ARG A 276 11.89 -7.93 13.11
N TYR A 277 12.21 -7.14 12.09
CA TYR A 277 12.10 -5.67 12.15
C TYR A 277 10.65 -5.17 12.01
N PHE A 278 9.75 -6.01 11.51
CA PHE A 278 8.35 -5.66 11.27
C PHE A 278 7.51 -6.02 12.49
N ARG A 279 6.64 -5.09 12.91
CA ARG A 279 5.76 -5.28 14.06
C ARG A 279 4.46 -5.95 13.63
N PRO A 280 3.89 -6.86 14.45
CA PRO A 280 2.57 -7.41 14.17
C PRO A 280 1.53 -6.29 14.11
N LEU A 281 0.43 -6.49 13.37
CA LEU A 281 -0.74 -5.62 13.55
C LEU A 281 -1.17 -5.73 15.02
N ARG A 282 -1.29 -4.58 15.69
CA ARG A 282 -1.88 -4.56 17.02
C ARG A 282 -3.36 -4.89 16.87
N GLY A 283 -3.83 -5.93 17.57
CA GLY A 283 -5.24 -6.10 17.90
C GLY A 283 -5.68 -4.92 18.75
#